data_AF-A0A1Y4SXC8-F1
#
_entry.id   AF-A0A1Y4SXC8-F1
#
_cell.length_a   1.000
_cell.length_b   1.000
_cell.length_c   1.000
_cell.angle_alpha   90.00
_cell.angle_beta   90.00
_cell.angle_gamma   90.00
#
_symmetry.space_group_name_H-M   'P 1'
#
loop_
_entity.id
_entity.type
_entity.pdbx_description
1 polymer ?
#
loop_
_entity_poly.entity_id
_entity_poly.type
_entity_poly.pdbx_seq_one_letter_code
_entity_poly.pdbx_strand_id
1 'polypeptide(L)'
;MLSISEIKKKCLETLGDNGIGEHEIHQIESLLNLSLPDDFKMISEFFSGGIIGVFDNYSFIQGPWDNIIDETIKMRHAVGLPHHFIVLAEPPESLIVLNVKSHPSVIWCDSIDVDHLLDGLYESPPNTWNYYKDFFYEQLCNNDSDE
;
A
#
# COMPACT_ATOMS: atom_id res chain seq x y z
N MET A 1 5.41 13.29 13.72
CA MET A 1 5.79 12.58 12.48
C MET A 1 7.01 11.75 12.82
N LEU A 2 6.91 10.42 12.75
CA LEU A 2 8.05 9.56 13.05
C LEU A 2 9.04 9.54 11.89
N SER A 3 10.29 9.31 12.22
CA SER A 3 11.35 9.10 11.24
C SER A 3 11.27 7.68 10.68
N ILE A 4 11.72 7.50 9.43
CA ILE A 4 11.85 6.18 8.80
C ILE A 4 12.74 5.26 9.65
N SER A 5 13.76 5.79 10.33
CA SER A 5 14.63 5.01 11.21
C SER A 5 13.89 4.39 12.40
N GLU A 6 12.94 5.11 13.00
CA GLU A 6 12.12 4.60 14.10
C GLU A 6 11.13 3.54 13.60
N ILE A 7 10.51 3.76 12.42
CA ILE A 7 9.62 2.80 11.77
C ILE A 7 10.37 1.51 11.44
N LYS A 8 11.57 1.64 10.83
CA LYS A 8 12.44 0.51 10.50
C LYS A 8 12.77 -0.32 11.73
N LYS A 9 13.20 0.34 12.82
CA LYS A 9 13.51 -0.37 14.06
C LYS A 9 12.32 -1.20 14.55
N LYS A 10 11.13 -0.59 14.65
CA LYS A 10 9.92 -1.30 15.10
C LYS A 10 9.56 -2.45 14.15
N CYS A 11 9.60 -2.22 12.83
CA CYS A 11 9.29 -3.24 11.83
C CYS A 11 10.20 -4.46 11.97
N LEU A 12 11.51 -4.25 12.09
CA LEU A 12 12.48 -5.32 12.25
C LEU A 12 12.30 -6.08 13.57
N GLU A 13 11.88 -5.42 14.64
CA GLU A 13 11.56 -6.05 15.93
C GLU A 13 10.29 -6.91 15.88
N THR A 14 9.27 -6.47 15.14
CA THR A 14 7.95 -7.15 15.07
C THR A 14 7.88 -8.24 13.99
N LEU A 15 8.41 -7.96 12.79
CA LEU A 15 8.19 -8.77 11.58
C LEU A 15 9.48 -9.39 11.03
N GLY A 16 10.64 -8.89 11.46
CA GLY A 16 11.94 -9.21 10.86
C GLY A 16 12.21 -8.41 9.58
N ASP A 17 13.31 -8.74 8.91
CA ASP A 17 13.69 -8.13 7.63
C ASP A 17 13.17 -8.99 6.48
N ASN A 18 12.26 -8.43 5.68
CA ASN A 18 11.83 -9.01 4.41
C ASN A 18 11.84 -7.96 3.28
N GLY A 19 12.74 -6.97 3.36
CA GLY A 19 12.83 -5.92 2.36
C GLY A 19 13.19 -6.40 0.94
N ILE A 20 13.03 -5.48 -0.01
CA ILE A 20 13.41 -5.64 -1.42
C ILE A 20 14.49 -4.65 -1.82
N GLY A 21 15.19 -4.94 -2.92
CA GLY A 21 16.24 -4.10 -3.47
C GLY A 21 15.74 -3.14 -4.55
N GLU A 22 16.69 -2.35 -5.07
CA GLU A 22 16.43 -1.41 -6.18
C GLU A 22 15.91 -2.10 -7.43
N HIS A 23 16.30 -3.36 -7.67
CA HIS A 23 15.85 -4.10 -8.84
C HIS A 23 14.34 -4.32 -8.83
N GLU A 24 13.78 -4.77 -7.71
CA GLU A 24 12.34 -5.00 -7.56
C GLU A 24 11.57 -3.68 -7.62
N ILE A 25 12.10 -2.61 -7.02
CA ILE A 25 11.51 -1.26 -7.15
C ILE A 25 11.45 -0.80 -8.60
N HIS A 26 12.54 -0.96 -9.35
CA HIS A 26 12.55 -0.63 -10.77
C HIS A 26 11.58 -1.50 -11.59
N GLN A 27 11.40 -2.77 -11.23
CA GLN A 27 10.40 -3.62 -11.86
C GLN A 27 8.98 -3.10 -11.62
N ILE A 28 8.62 -2.75 -10.38
CA ILE A 28 7.29 -2.20 -10.05
C ILE A 28 7.03 -0.92 -10.86
N GLU A 29 7.96 0.03 -10.81
CA GLU A 29 7.87 1.30 -11.54
C GLU A 29 7.75 1.09 -13.06
N SER A 30 8.55 0.18 -13.62
CA SER A 30 8.55 -0.12 -15.06
C SER A 30 7.27 -0.82 -15.51
N LEU A 31 6.78 -1.81 -14.76
CA LEU A 31 5.62 -2.61 -15.14
C LEU A 31 4.31 -1.85 -14.94
N LEU A 32 4.22 -1.03 -13.90
CA LEU A 32 3.06 -0.18 -13.65
C LEU A 32 3.12 1.17 -14.37
N ASN A 33 4.27 1.52 -14.97
CA ASN A 33 4.56 2.76 -15.69
C ASN A 33 4.31 4.02 -14.86
N LEU A 34 4.94 4.08 -13.69
CA LEU A 34 4.82 5.16 -12.71
C LEU A 34 6.10 5.30 -11.88
N SER A 35 6.15 6.30 -10.99
CA SER A 35 7.23 6.45 -10.00
C SER A 35 6.66 6.30 -8.60
N LEU A 36 7.32 5.50 -7.75
CA LEU A 36 6.90 5.26 -6.38
C LEU A 36 7.30 6.44 -5.46
N PRO A 37 6.45 6.77 -4.47
CA PRO A 37 6.79 7.74 -3.43
C PRO A 37 8.08 7.39 -2.69
N ASP A 38 8.84 8.40 -2.27
CA ASP A 38 10.14 8.19 -1.62
C ASP A 38 10.02 7.43 -0.29
N ASP A 39 8.96 7.69 0.48
CA ASP A 39 8.72 6.98 1.74
C ASP A 39 8.27 5.53 1.53
N PHE A 40 7.55 5.23 0.44
CA PHE A 40 7.29 3.85 0.01
C PHE A 40 8.59 3.12 -0.30
N LYS A 41 9.47 3.72 -1.11
CA LYS A 41 10.78 3.13 -1.45
C LYS A 41 11.63 2.91 -0.19
N MET A 42 11.66 3.87 0.72
CA MET A 42 12.40 3.72 1.99
C MET A 42 11.84 2.59 2.87
N ILE A 43 10.52 2.41 2.93
CA ILE A 43 9.91 1.28 3.66
C ILE A 43 10.18 -0.04 2.95
N SER A 44 10.20 -0.04 1.62
CA SER A 44 10.45 -1.25 0.83
C SER A 44 11.82 -1.88 1.10
N GLU A 45 12.79 -1.10 1.58
CA GLU A 45 14.12 -1.59 1.99
C GLU A 45 14.08 -2.58 3.15
N PHE A 46 12.98 -2.65 3.91
CA PHE A 46 12.83 -3.54 5.06
C PHE A 46 11.44 -4.19 5.17
N PHE A 47 10.54 -3.93 4.21
CA PHE A 47 9.22 -4.56 4.13
C PHE A 47 8.81 -4.82 2.67
N SER A 48 8.25 -6.00 2.37
CA SER A 48 7.83 -6.35 1.00
C SER A 48 6.42 -6.95 0.85
N GLY A 49 5.55 -6.68 1.81
CA GLY A 49 4.21 -7.26 1.87
C GLY A 49 4.07 -8.31 2.98
N GLY A 50 2.86 -8.85 3.12
CA GLY A 50 2.46 -9.70 4.22
C GLY A 50 1.56 -8.99 5.24
N ILE A 51 1.28 -9.70 6.34
CA ILE A 51 0.32 -9.26 7.35
C ILE A 51 0.90 -8.13 8.21
N ILE A 52 0.25 -6.97 8.17
CA ILE A 52 0.47 -5.87 9.12
C ILE A 52 -0.89 -5.40 9.61
N GLY A 53 -1.09 -5.37 10.92
CA GLY A 53 -2.38 -5.12 11.53
C GLY A 53 -3.33 -6.28 11.25
N VAL A 54 -4.51 -5.94 10.74
CA VAL A 54 -5.63 -6.89 10.61
C VAL A 54 -5.84 -7.40 9.18
N PHE A 55 -4.98 -7.04 8.23
CA PHE A 55 -5.11 -7.45 6.83
C PHE A 55 -3.76 -7.79 6.19
N ASP A 56 -3.84 -8.53 5.08
CA ASP A 56 -2.67 -8.94 4.31
C ASP A 56 -2.35 -7.88 3.24
N ASN A 57 -1.13 -7.38 3.24
CA ASN A 57 -0.65 -6.48 2.20
C ASN A 57 -0.12 -7.31 1.05
N TYR A 58 -0.53 -6.97 -0.17
CA TYR A 58 -0.02 -7.63 -1.37
C TYR A 58 1.50 -7.56 -1.45
N SER A 59 2.10 -8.64 -1.93
CA SER A 59 3.54 -8.71 -2.07
C SER A 59 4.05 -7.64 -3.04
N PHE A 60 5.21 -7.08 -2.76
CA PHE A 60 5.88 -6.16 -3.67
C PHE A 60 6.63 -6.91 -4.78
N ILE A 61 6.76 -8.23 -4.65
CA ILE A 61 7.47 -9.10 -5.59
C ILE A 61 6.43 -9.94 -6.35
N GLN A 62 6.54 -9.99 -7.68
CA GLN A 62 5.75 -10.92 -8.47
C GLN A 62 6.10 -12.37 -8.11
N GLY A 63 5.08 -13.20 -7.93
CA GLY A 63 5.24 -14.57 -7.48
C GLY A 63 3.95 -15.37 -7.54
N PRO A 64 3.89 -16.52 -6.85
CA PRO A 64 2.69 -17.35 -6.81
C PRO A 64 1.55 -16.77 -5.95
N TRP A 65 1.83 -15.70 -5.20
CA TRP A 65 0.89 -15.02 -4.31
C TRP A 65 0.48 -13.67 -4.90
N ASP A 66 -0.64 -13.13 -4.40
CA ASP A 66 -1.14 -11.83 -4.82
C ASP A 66 -0.11 -10.74 -4.56
N ASN A 67 0.11 -9.91 -5.57
CA ASN A 67 1.15 -8.90 -5.58
C ASN A 67 0.64 -7.60 -6.18
N ILE A 68 1.27 -6.50 -5.78
CA ILE A 68 0.82 -5.14 -6.14
C ILE A 68 0.83 -4.91 -7.65
N ILE A 69 1.64 -5.63 -8.43
CA ILE A 69 1.70 -5.44 -9.88
C ILE A 69 0.47 -6.06 -10.54
N ASP A 70 0.26 -7.36 -10.32
CA ASP A 70 -0.80 -8.12 -10.98
C ASP A 70 -2.19 -7.64 -10.52
N GLU A 71 -2.36 -7.38 -9.22
CA GLU A 71 -3.64 -6.91 -8.67
C GLU A 71 -3.97 -5.48 -9.11
N THR A 72 -2.96 -4.61 -9.25
CA THR A 72 -3.17 -3.28 -9.85
C THR A 72 -3.59 -3.38 -11.31
N ILE A 73 -2.93 -4.23 -12.11
CA ILE A 73 -3.29 -4.43 -13.52
C ILE A 73 -4.71 -4.99 -13.64
N LYS A 74 -5.05 -5.98 -12.82
CA LYS A 74 -6.39 -6.57 -12.76
C LYS A 74 -7.45 -5.52 -12.43
N MET A 75 -7.24 -4.67 -11.42
CA MET A 75 -8.18 -3.60 -11.07
C MET A 75 -8.29 -2.52 -12.17
N ARG A 76 -7.19 -2.16 -12.83
CA ARG A 76 -7.22 -1.27 -14.01
C ARG A 76 -8.13 -1.82 -15.10
N HIS A 77 -8.10 -3.12 -15.35
CA HIS A 77 -8.95 -3.76 -16.35
C HIS A 77 -10.40 -3.95 -15.90
N ALA A 78 -10.62 -4.28 -14.63
CA ALA A 78 -11.95 -4.60 -14.10
C ALA A 78 -12.84 -3.37 -13.92
N VAL A 79 -12.29 -2.29 -13.32
CA VAL A 79 -13.06 -1.10 -12.92
C VAL A 79 -12.51 0.20 -13.51
N GLY A 80 -11.49 0.13 -14.37
CA GLY A 80 -10.89 1.32 -14.96
C GLY A 80 -10.06 2.15 -13.96
N LEU A 81 -9.46 1.48 -12.97
CA LEU A 81 -8.61 2.14 -11.96
C LEU A 81 -7.57 3.05 -12.64
N PRO A 82 -7.44 4.33 -12.23
CA PRO A 82 -6.47 5.24 -12.83
C PRO A 82 -5.02 4.75 -12.72
N HIS A 83 -4.21 5.06 -13.74
CA HIS A 83 -2.79 4.65 -13.79
C HIS A 83 -1.91 5.19 -12.66
N HIS A 84 -2.35 6.22 -11.94
CA HIS A 84 -1.60 6.76 -10.80
C HIS A 84 -1.95 6.10 -9.46
N PHE A 85 -2.85 5.11 -9.47
CA PHE A 85 -3.12 4.26 -8.32
C PHE A 85 -2.40 2.92 -8.43
N ILE A 86 -2.01 2.41 -7.27
CA ILE A 86 -1.50 1.05 -7.03
C ILE A 86 -2.37 0.43 -5.95
N VAL A 87 -2.79 -0.81 -6.13
CA VAL A 87 -3.55 -1.57 -5.13
C VAL A 87 -2.57 -2.17 -4.13
N LEU A 88 -2.72 -1.83 -2.85
CA LEU A 88 -1.88 -2.29 -1.76
C LEU A 88 -2.46 -3.52 -1.06
N ALA A 89 -3.79 -3.57 -0.90
CA ALA A 89 -4.52 -4.66 -0.27
C ALA A 89 -6.00 -4.61 -0.63
N GLU A 90 -6.69 -5.74 -0.50
CA GLU A 90 -8.14 -5.86 -0.62
C GLU A 90 -8.71 -6.60 0.61
N PRO A 91 -8.81 -5.91 1.78
CA PRO A 91 -9.49 -6.50 2.93
C PRO A 91 -10.99 -6.74 2.62
N PRO A 92 -11.70 -7.56 3.42
CA PRO A 92 -13.13 -7.79 3.20
C PRO A 92 -13.91 -6.47 3.05
N GLU A 93 -14.70 -6.38 1.97
CA GLU A 93 -15.56 -5.22 1.66
C GLU A 93 -14.82 -3.88 1.53
N SER A 94 -13.50 -3.87 1.30
CA SER A 94 -12.75 -2.64 1.16
C SER A 94 -11.53 -2.75 0.23
N LEU A 95 -11.02 -1.60 -0.20
CA LEU A 95 -9.84 -1.50 -1.05
C LEU A 95 -8.88 -0.47 -0.47
N ILE A 96 -7.60 -0.82 -0.46
CA ILE A 96 -6.52 0.09 -0.05
C ILE A 96 -5.65 0.38 -1.26
N VAL A 97 -5.54 1.65 -1.62
CA VAL A 97 -4.76 2.11 -2.77
C VAL A 97 -3.72 3.17 -2.40
N LEU A 98 -2.59 3.14 -3.10
CA LEU A 98 -1.56 4.17 -3.09
C LEU A 98 -1.78 5.13 -4.29
N ASN A 99 -2.02 6.40 -4.02
CA ASN A 99 -1.97 7.50 -4.99
C ASN A 99 -0.54 8.03 -5.12
N VAL A 100 0.09 7.82 -6.27
CA VAL A 100 1.49 8.28 -6.47
C VAL A 100 1.60 9.70 -7.03
N LYS A 101 0.48 10.35 -7.35
CA LYS A 101 0.47 11.66 -8.03
C LYS A 101 0.19 12.82 -7.07
N SER A 102 -0.64 12.60 -6.06
CA SER A 102 -1.11 13.66 -5.17
C SER A 102 -1.45 13.12 -3.79
N HIS A 103 -1.60 14.04 -2.84
CA HIS A 103 -2.15 13.71 -1.54
C HIS A 103 -3.69 13.65 -1.57
N PRO A 104 -4.31 12.78 -0.76
CA PRO A 104 -3.65 11.81 0.13
C PRO A 104 -2.95 10.67 -0.63
N SER A 105 -1.79 10.22 -0.12
CA SER A 105 -0.99 9.14 -0.74
C SER A 105 -1.60 7.78 -0.53
N VAL A 106 -2.28 7.52 0.58
CA VAL A 106 -3.00 6.24 0.80
C VAL A 106 -4.47 6.55 1.03
N ILE A 107 -5.33 5.78 0.37
CA ILE A 107 -6.79 5.84 0.50
C ILE A 107 -7.28 4.43 0.81
N TRP A 108 -8.03 4.30 1.90
CA TRP A 108 -8.75 3.09 2.25
C TRP A 108 -10.25 3.40 2.14
N CYS A 109 -10.89 2.86 1.11
CA CYS A 109 -12.30 3.05 0.83
C CYS A 109 -13.07 1.73 0.91
N ASP A 110 -14.38 1.83 1.08
CA ASP A 110 -15.28 0.69 0.95
C ASP A 110 -15.29 0.19 -0.51
N SER A 111 -15.49 -1.10 -0.70
CA SER A 111 -15.62 -1.74 -2.00
C SER A 111 -16.73 -1.15 -2.87
N ILE A 112 -17.83 -0.65 -2.27
CA ILE A 112 -18.91 0.02 -3.00
C ILE A 112 -18.49 1.37 -3.59
N ASP A 113 -17.45 1.98 -3.02
CA ASP A 113 -16.98 3.32 -3.31
C ASP A 113 -15.75 3.34 -4.23
N VAL A 114 -15.29 2.18 -4.71
CA VAL A 114 -14.09 2.04 -5.56
C VAL A 114 -14.25 2.83 -6.87
N ASP A 115 -15.44 2.84 -7.46
CA ASP A 115 -15.72 3.59 -8.69
C ASP A 115 -15.68 5.13 -8.46
N HIS A 116 -15.79 5.56 -7.21
CA HIS A 116 -15.78 6.97 -6.77
C HIS A 116 -14.40 7.48 -6.32
N LEU A 117 -13.34 6.64 -6.43
CA LEU A 117 -11.96 7.03 -6.10
C LEU A 117 -11.50 8.32 -6.80
N LEU A 118 -12.07 8.63 -7.96
CA LEU A 118 -11.72 9.80 -8.77
C LEU A 118 -12.58 11.03 -8.51
N ASP A 119 -13.89 10.84 -8.32
CA ASP A 119 -14.86 11.94 -8.27
C ASP A 119 -15.04 12.46 -6.83
N GLY A 120 -14.59 11.69 -5.83
CA GLY A 120 -14.71 12.03 -4.42
C GLY A 120 -16.15 11.98 -3.92
N LEU A 121 -17.06 11.36 -4.68
CA LEU A 121 -18.48 11.21 -4.37
C LEU A 121 -18.73 9.95 -3.53
N TYR A 122 -17.94 9.79 -2.49
CA TYR A 122 -18.02 8.63 -1.60
C TYR A 122 -19.35 8.60 -0.85
N GLU A 123 -20.02 7.44 -0.83
CA GLU A 123 -21.14 7.19 0.06
C GLU A 123 -20.67 7.16 1.51
N SER A 124 -19.49 6.56 1.75
CA SER A 124 -18.80 6.56 3.03
C SER A 124 -17.42 7.19 2.90
N PRO A 125 -17.11 8.28 3.64
CA PRO A 125 -15.81 8.95 3.54
C PRO A 125 -14.64 7.98 3.81
N PRO A 126 -13.64 7.89 2.92
CA PRO A 126 -12.53 6.98 3.09
C PRO A 126 -11.58 7.44 4.20
N ASN A 127 -10.83 6.49 4.76
CA ASN A 127 -9.67 6.82 5.59
C ASN A 127 -8.51 7.18 4.68
N THR A 128 -7.77 8.24 5.03
CA THR A 128 -6.73 8.77 4.15
C THR A 128 -5.48 9.16 4.92
N TRP A 129 -4.32 8.89 4.31
CA TRP A 129 -3.01 9.27 4.85
C TRP A 129 -2.24 10.08 3.81
N ASN A 130 -1.63 11.18 4.23
CA ASN A 130 -0.84 12.01 3.33
C ASN A 130 0.45 11.31 2.88
N TYR A 131 0.99 10.38 3.68
CA TYR A 131 2.22 9.67 3.38
C TYR A 131 2.02 8.17 3.64
N TYR A 132 2.65 7.33 2.81
CA TYR A 132 2.61 5.88 2.97
C TYR A 132 3.21 5.45 4.32
N LYS A 133 4.27 6.12 4.78
CA LYS A 133 4.86 5.84 6.09
C LYS A 133 3.92 6.05 7.28
N ASP A 134 2.98 6.98 7.17
CA ASP A 134 2.04 7.28 8.25
C ASP A 134 1.01 6.14 8.33
N PHE A 135 0.48 5.71 7.17
CA PHE A 135 -0.36 4.52 7.06
C PHE A 135 0.34 3.27 7.60
N PHE A 136 1.57 3.00 7.11
CA PHE A 136 2.34 1.82 7.50
C PHE A 136 2.60 1.77 9.02
N TYR A 137 3.00 2.90 9.62
CA TYR A 137 3.25 2.97 11.05
C TYR A 137 1.98 2.73 11.88
N GLU A 138 0.84 3.28 11.45
CA GLU A 138 -0.44 3.06 12.11
C GLU A 138 -0.81 1.56 12.11
N GLN A 139 -0.70 0.89 10.96
CA GLN A 139 -0.97 -0.55 10.89
C GLN A 139 0.00 -1.36 11.76
N LEU A 140 1.27 -0.98 11.78
CA LEU A 140 2.29 -1.64 12.61
C LEU A 140 2.02 -1.48 14.11
N CYS A 141 1.35 -0.41 14.54
CA CYS A 141 1.00 -0.20 15.95
C CYS A 141 -0.32 -0.86 16.35
N ASN A 142 -1.28 -0.95 15.43
CA ASN A 142 -2.54 -1.64 15.69
C ASN A 142 -2.33 -3.14 15.93
N ASN A 143 -1.27 -3.73 15.35
CA ASN A 143 -0.83 -5.10 15.67
C ASN A 143 -0.53 -5.34 17.16
N ASP A 144 -0.16 -4.31 17.93
CA ASP A 144 0.18 -4.44 19.35
C ASP A 144 -1.04 -4.29 20.28
N SER A 145 -2.25 -4.06 19.74
CA SER A 145 -3.44 -3.68 20.51
C SER A 145 -4.39 -4.84 20.84
N ASP A 146 -4.10 -6.05 20.38
CA ASP A 146 -4.86 -7.26 20.68
C ASP A 146 -4.09 -8.14 21.70
N GLU A 147 -3.99 -7.66 22.95
CA GLU A 147 -3.75 -8.49 24.15
C GLU A 147 -4.90 -8.31 25.17
#